data_AF-A0A429HSB3-F1
#
_entry.id   AF-A0A429HSB3-F1
#
_cell.length_a   1.000
_cell.length_b   1.000
_cell.length_c   1.000
_cell.angle_alpha   90.00
_cell.angle_beta   90.00
_cell.angle_gamma   90.00
#
_symmetry.space_group_name_H-M   'P 1'
#
loop_
_entity.id
_entity.type
_entity.pdbx_description
1 polymer ?
#
loop_
_entity_poly.entity_id
_entity_poly.type
_entity_poly.pdbx_seq_one_letter_code
_entity_poly.pdbx_strand_id
1 'polypeptide(L)'
;MRGRLTAVAAAATAAVIFGTTVAHALPAQPGEAAPAQDARARAVEAWKAGGAATKREAVKALTGSDADMNAFLGGALHRAEVEDARFAILKTMASAGKGVSAASDKALTGSDEEVLAFVKDGYEKPLQDDRRFAVLRAMNAGGKAVNREGQRALDDGTPAVLEKFLQEGLEKATNEDNRFEVLQVMNSGGPAVKQAAERALNGDAQDIAEFLERGQELARARDQESMTVGQLAQVATEAGKKAKVQTDEALEAAEVADKAAAKAKAAAEEAARQTAEAKSDADKAGRFATKAAQAAEGAADAARTAIRASNNAVAAARTAARAASNAASAAAAAGQAAARAYRAANAAVSDAGQAKAARQAAEQARDAAAGA
;
A
#
# COMPACT_ATOMS: atom_id res chain seq x y z
N MET A 1 -5.11 -17.49 -3.71
CA MET A 1 -5.02 -18.54 -4.75
C MET A 1 -3.55 -18.88 -4.97
N ARG A 2 -3.12 -20.07 -4.51
CA ARG A 2 -1.72 -20.55 -4.59
C ARG A 2 -1.50 -21.18 -5.97
N GLY A 3 -0.72 -20.54 -6.84
CA GLY A 3 -0.27 -21.09 -8.12
C GLY A 3 1.24 -21.34 -8.06
N ARG A 4 1.62 -22.62 -7.98
CA ARG A 4 2.99 -23.12 -7.80
C ARG A 4 3.89 -22.77 -8.99
N LEU A 5 5.02 -22.10 -8.75
CA LEU A 5 6.14 -22.05 -9.68
C LEU A 5 7.03 -23.26 -9.43
N THR A 6 6.94 -24.24 -10.32
CA THR A 6 7.86 -25.37 -10.38
C THR A 6 9.20 -24.90 -10.93
N ALA A 7 10.18 -24.75 -10.04
CA ALA A 7 11.59 -24.75 -10.41
C ALA A 7 11.96 -26.13 -10.97
N VAL A 8 12.58 -26.17 -12.16
CA VAL A 8 13.24 -27.37 -12.65
C VAL A 8 14.67 -27.00 -12.98
N ALA A 9 15.54 -27.24 -12.01
CA ALA A 9 16.94 -27.56 -12.26
C ALA A 9 17.08 -29.09 -12.16
N ALA A 10 17.60 -29.72 -13.21
CA ALA A 10 18.28 -31.02 -13.09
C ALA A 10 19.12 -31.27 -14.36
N ALA A 11 20.43 -31.08 -14.21
CA ALA A 11 21.40 -31.79 -15.01
C ALA A 11 21.33 -33.29 -14.64
N ALA A 12 21.23 -34.17 -15.63
CA ALA A 12 21.45 -35.59 -15.46
C ALA A 12 22.04 -36.19 -16.74
N THR A 13 23.34 -36.43 -16.70
CA THR A 13 24.04 -37.33 -17.60
C THR A 13 23.63 -38.76 -17.26
N ALA A 14 23.08 -39.52 -18.20
CA ALA A 14 22.87 -40.96 -18.03
C ALA A 14 23.08 -41.70 -19.35
N ALA A 15 24.15 -42.49 -19.39
CA ALA A 15 24.39 -43.51 -20.40
C ALA A 15 23.63 -44.78 -20.02
N VAL A 16 22.81 -45.33 -20.92
CA VAL A 16 22.35 -46.73 -20.87
C VAL A 16 22.26 -47.32 -22.28
N ILE A 17 22.75 -48.55 -22.37
CA ILE A 17 23.00 -49.43 -23.51
C ILE A 17 21.79 -50.37 -23.76
N PHE A 18 21.41 -50.49 -25.04
CA PHE A 18 20.62 -51.52 -25.76
C PHE A 18 19.23 -52.01 -25.28
N GLY A 19 18.29 -51.99 -26.22
CA GLY A 19 17.11 -52.86 -26.30
C GLY A 19 16.59 -52.90 -27.73
N THR A 20 16.94 -53.94 -28.49
CA THR A 20 16.52 -54.14 -29.89
C THR A 20 15.08 -54.63 -29.95
N THR A 21 14.15 -53.75 -30.31
CA THR A 21 12.89 -54.15 -30.96
C THR A 21 12.96 -53.74 -32.41
N VAL A 22 13.13 -54.72 -33.30
CA VAL A 22 13.13 -54.54 -34.75
C VAL A 22 11.70 -54.20 -35.16
N ALA A 23 11.40 -52.90 -35.28
CA ALA A 23 10.27 -52.44 -36.06
C ALA A 23 10.56 -52.79 -37.53
N HIS A 24 9.68 -53.58 -38.15
CA HIS A 24 9.81 -53.94 -39.55
C HIS A 24 9.80 -52.65 -40.39
N ALA A 25 10.93 -52.35 -41.03
CA ALA A 25 11.03 -51.28 -42.01
C ALA A 25 10.15 -51.63 -43.21
N LEU A 26 9.17 -50.77 -43.51
CA LEU A 26 8.55 -50.75 -44.83
C LEU A 26 9.65 -50.50 -45.88
N PRO A 27 9.57 -51.11 -47.08
CA PRO A 27 10.59 -50.94 -48.10
C PRO A 27 10.74 -49.45 -48.45
N ALA A 28 11.96 -48.94 -48.34
CA ALA A 28 12.31 -47.57 -48.73
C ALA A 28 11.94 -47.33 -50.19
N GLN A 29 11.28 -46.21 -50.48
CA GLN A 29 11.07 -45.78 -51.85
C GLN A 29 12.42 -45.35 -52.47
N PRO A 30 12.66 -45.62 -53.76
CA PRO A 30 13.94 -45.28 -54.39
C PRO A 30 14.12 -43.76 -54.41
N GLY A 31 15.12 -43.26 -53.68
CA GLY A 31 15.50 -41.83 -53.64
C GLY A 31 15.52 -41.17 -52.25
N GLU A 32 15.09 -41.87 -51.20
CA GLU A 32 15.09 -41.33 -49.84
C GLU A 32 16.37 -41.65 -49.06
N ALA A 33 17.05 -40.61 -48.56
CA ALA A 33 18.20 -40.77 -47.67
C ALA A 33 17.73 -41.21 -46.28
N ALA A 34 18.28 -42.31 -45.77
CA ALA A 34 18.01 -42.77 -44.41
C ALA A 34 18.38 -41.70 -43.37
N PRO A 35 17.57 -41.50 -42.32
CA PRO A 35 17.84 -40.51 -41.29
C PRO A 35 19.11 -40.88 -40.50
N ALA A 36 19.73 -39.88 -39.87
CA ALA A 36 20.89 -40.08 -39.01
C ALA A 36 20.61 -41.12 -37.91
N GLN A 37 21.63 -41.87 -37.48
CA GLN A 37 21.47 -42.97 -36.51
C GLN A 37 20.88 -42.52 -35.16
N ASP A 38 21.03 -41.25 -34.81
CA ASP A 38 20.53 -40.63 -33.58
C ASP A 38 19.18 -39.91 -33.76
N ALA A 39 18.62 -39.87 -34.96
CA ALA A 39 17.43 -39.07 -35.28
C ALA A 39 16.22 -39.40 -34.39
N ARG A 40 15.96 -40.70 -34.18
CA ARG A 40 14.87 -41.17 -33.31
C ARG A 40 15.12 -40.79 -31.85
N ALA A 41 16.36 -40.86 -31.38
CA ALA A 41 16.71 -40.45 -30.02
C ALA A 41 16.45 -38.94 -29.82
N ARG A 42 16.84 -38.10 -30.78
CA ARG A 42 16.58 -36.65 -30.76
C ARG A 42 15.09 -36.32 -30.77
N ALA A 43 14.29 -37.02 -31.57
CA ALA A 43 12.84 -36.83 -31.58
C ALA A 43 12.17 -37.25 -30.25
N VAL A 44 12.64 -38.32 -29.62
CA VAL A 44 12.17 -38.72 -28.28
C VAL A 44 12.54 -37.67 -27.22
N GLU A 45 13.74 -37.11 -27.25
CA GLU A 45 14.13 -36.06 -26.31
C GLU A 45 13.32 -34.78 -26.51
N ALA A 46 13.09 -34.37 -27.75
CA ALA A 46 12.19 -33.25 -28.07
C ALA A 46 10.76 -33.51 -27.58
N TRP A 47 10.25 -34.74 -27.70
CA TRP A 47 8.94 -35.11 -27.16
C TRP A 47 8.87 -35.08 -25.63
N LYS A 48 9.96 -35.46 -24.94
CA LYS A 48 10.01 -35.42 -23.47
C LYS A 48 10.08 -33.99 -22.94
N ALA A 49 10.96 -33.17 -23.52
CA ALA A 49 11.31 -31.86 -22.99
C ALA A 49 10.52 -30.69 -23.60
N GLY A 50 10.02 -30.84 -24.82
CA GLY A 50 9.38 -29.77 -25.58
C GLY A 50 7.98 -29.39 -25.09
N GLY A 51 7.47 -28.26 -25.59
CA GLY A 51 6.10 -27.81 -25.37
C GLY A 51 5.08 -28.53 -26.26
N ALA A 52 3.87 -28.00 -26.34
CA ALA A 52 2.75 -28.67 -27.02
C ALA A 52 3.00 -28.80 -28.54
N ALA A 53 3.57 -27.77 -29.16
CA ALA A 53 3.90 -27.79 -30.59
C ALA A 53 5.04 -28.78 -30.86
N THR A 54 6.11 -28.73 -30.06
CA THR A 54 7.27 -29.62 -30.21
C THR A 54 6.88 -31.08 -30.04
N LYS A 55 6.03 -31.40 -29.05
CA LYS A 55 5.50 -32.75 -28.85
C LYS A 55 4.67 -33.24 -30.03
N ARG A 56 3.82 -32.38 -30.60
CA ARG A 56 2.98 -32.72 -31.76
C ARG A 56 3.85 -33.10 -32.96
N GLU A 57 4.85 -32.30 -33.30
CA GLU A 57 5.75 -32.58 -34.42
C GLU A 57 6.66 -33.79 -34.16
N ALA A 58 7.12 -33.98 -32.93
CA ALA A 58 7.92 -35.15 -32.55
C ALA A 58 7.12 -36.46 -32.64
N VAL A 59 5.84 -36.47 -32.21
CA VAL A 59 4.96 -37.65 -32.37
C VAL A 59 4.79 -37.99 -33.85
N LYS A 60 4.49 -36.98 -34.69
CA LYS A 60 4.35 -37.18 -36.13
C LYS A 60 5.59 -37.81 -36.76
N ALA A 61 6.78 -37.35 -36.38
CA ALA A 61 8.05 -37.91 -36.83
C ALA A 61 8.28 -39.35 -36.32
N LEU A 62 7.98 -39.62 -35.06
CA LEU A 62 8.20 -40.93 -34.42
C LEU A 62 7.27 -42.03 -34.96
N THR A 63 6.03 -41.67 -35.31
CA THR A 63 5.03 -42.60 -35.88
C THR A 63 4.99 -42.60 -37.40
N GLY A 64 5.78 -41.74 -38.05
CA GLY A 64 5.79 -41.51 -39.49
C GLY A 64 6.89 -42.27 -40.23
N SER A 65 7.13 -41.80 -41.46
CA SER A 65 8.17 -42.30 -42.36
C SER A 65 9.55 -41.70 -42.03
N ASP A 66 10.59 -42.23 -42.66
CA ASP A 66 11.94 -41.65 -42.61
C ASP A 66 11.97 -40.23 -43.21
N ALA A 67 11.08 -39.94 -44.17
CA ALA A 67 10.85 -38.59 -44.70
C ALA A 67 10.32 -37.63 -43.61
N ASP A 68 9.37 -38.08 -42.79
CA ASP A 68 8.80 -37.29 -41.69
C ASP A 68 9.88 -36.99 -40.63
N MET A 69 10.77 -37.96 -40.36
CA MET A 69 11.91 -37.77 -39.46
C MET A 69 12.91 -36.74 -40.00
N ASN A 70 13.24 -36.81 -41.29
CA ASN A 70 14.11 -35.85 -41.94
C ASN A 70 13.49 -34.44 -41.99
N ALA A 71 12.19 -34.34 -42.28
CA ALA A 71 11.46 -33.05 -42.28
C ALA A 71 11.39 -32.44 -40.87
N PHE A 72 11.23 -33.28 -39.85
CA PHE A 72 11.25 -32.85 -38.46
C PHE A 72 12.59 -32.24 -38.07
N LEU A 73 13.69 -32.96 -38.31
CA LEU A 73 15.04 -32.48 -37.99
C LEU A 73 15.52 -31.36 -38.92
N GLY A 74 14.99 -31.30 -40.15
CA GLY A 74 15.33 -30.30 -41.17
C GLY A 74 14.64 -28.94 -40.99
N GLY A 75 13.75 -28.79 -40.00
CA GLY A 75 13.22 -27.47 -39.63
C GLY A 75 11.85 -27.46 -38.94
N ALA A 76 11.09 -28.57 -38.92
CA ALA A 76 9.82 -28.57 -38.18
C ALA A 76 10.03 -28.48 -36.66
N LEU A 77 11.09 -29.11 -36.13
CA LEU A 77 11.46 -29.01 -34.72
C LEU A 77 11.71 -27.55 -34.32
N HIS A 78 12.57 -26.84 -35.04
CA HIS A 78 12.89 -25.45 -34.73
C HIS A 78 11.65 -24.53 -34.74
N ARG A 79 10.79 -24.64 -35.76
CA ARG A 79 9.54 -23.86 -35.81
C ARG A 79 8.62 -24.17 -34.63
N ALA A 80 8.56 -25.43 -34.21
CA ALA A 80 7.74 -25.84 -33.07
C ALA A 80 8.31 -25.33 -31.74
N GLU A 81 9.64 -25.30 -31.56
CA GLU A 81 10.30 -24.72 -30.39
C GLU A 81 10.02 -23.21 -30.29
N VAL A 82 10.02 -22.50 -31.42
CA VAL A 82 9.68 -21.07 -31.49
C VAL A 82 8.20 -20.85 -31.14
N GLU A 83 7.28 -21.67 -31.66
CA GLU A 83 5.84 -21.61 -31.32
C GLU A 83 5.63 -21.77 -29.80
N ASP A 84 6.28 -22.77 -29.20
CA ASP A 84 6.21 -23.03 -27.77
C ASP A 84 6.82 -21.88 -26.94
N ALA A 85 7.94 -21.30 -27.39
CA ALA A 85 8.59 -20.18 -26.72
C ALA A 85 7.74 -18.90 -26.78
N ARG A 86 7.16 -18.55 -27.93
CA ARG A 86 6.22 -17.41 -28.06
C ARG A 86 5.02 -17.58 -27.13
N PHE A 87 4.46 -18.79 -27.06
CA PHE A 87 3.37 -19.09 -26.14
C PHE A 87 3.77 -18.94 -24.67
N ALA A 88 4.97 -19.43 -24.30
CA ALA A 88 5.49 -19.30 -22.94
C ALA A 88 5.63 -17.82 -22.52
N ILE A 89 6.19 -16.97 -23.39
CA ILE A 89 6.30 -15.52 -23.15
C ILE A 89 4.91 -14.92 -22.89
N LEU A 90 3.98 -15.10 -23.84
CA LEU A 90 2.63 -14.53 -23.76
C LEU A 90 1.88 -14.95 -22.48
N LYS A 91 2.03 -16.21 -22.07
CA LYS A 91 1.39 -16.73 -20.84
C LYS A 91 1.90 -16.04 -19.57
N THR A 92 3.16 -15.61 -19.55
CA THR A 92 3.78 -14.98 -18.37
C THR A 92 3.51 -13.47 -18.26
N MET A 93 3.12 -12.82 -19.36
CA MET A 93 2.93 -11.36 -19.43
C MET A 93 1.89 -10.82 -18.44
N ALA A 94 0.82 -11.58 -18.16
CA ALA A 94 -0.24 -11.14 -17.24
C ALA A 94 0.24 -10.92 -15.79
N SER A 95 1.34 -11.57 -15.41
CA SER A 95 1.97 -11.47 -14.08
C SER A 95 3.34 -10.80 -14.11
N ALA A 96 3.79 -10.33 -15.28
CA ALA A 96 5.12 -9.76 -15.46
C ALA A 96 5.21 -8.34 -14.87
N GLY A 97 6.38 -8.03 -14.31
CA GLY A 97 6.74 -6.66 -13.96
C GLY A 97 7.09 -5.83 -15.19
N LYS A 98 7.31 -4.53 -15.01
CA LYS A 98 7.51 -3.58 -16.11
C LYS A 98 8.75 -3.94 -16.94
N GLY A 99 9.83 -4.37 -16.30
CA GLY A 99 11.07 -4.79 -16.96
C GLY A 99 10.86 -6.03 -17.81
N VAL A 100 10.27 -7.08 -17.24
CA VAL A 100 9.99 -8.35 -17.96
C VAL A 100 9.03 -8.12 -19.12
N SER A 101 7.98 -7.29 -18.96
CA SER A 101 7.05 -6.97 -20.04
C SER A 101 7.75 -6.26 -21.21
N ALA A 102 8.57 -5.24 -20.95
CA ALA A 102 9.29 -4.54 -22.01
C ALA A 102 10.30 -5.44 -22.73
N ALA A 103 10.97 -6.34 -22.01
CA ALA A 103 11.90 -7.31 -22.60
C ALA A 103 11.17 -8.39 -23.42
N SER A 104 9.98 -8.81 -22.96
CA SER A 104 9.10 -9.74 -23.67
C SER A 104 8.62 -9.16 -25.00
N ASP A 105 8.17 -7.89 -25.00
CA ASP A 105 7.73 -7.20 -26.22
C ASP A 105 8.85 -7.14 -27.25
N LYS A 106 10.07 -6.76 -26.82
CA LYS A 106 11.25 -6.73 -27.69
C LYS A 106 11.53 -8.11 -28.32
N ALA A 107 11.52 -9.18 -27.50
CA ALA A 107 11.76 -10.53 -27.97
C ALA A 107 10.70 -11.00 -28.99
N LEU A 108 9.42 -10.70 -28.74
CA LEU A 108 8.31 -11.11 -29.61
C LEU A 108 8.33 -10.40 -30.98
N THR A 109 8.84 -9.18 -31.05
CA THR A 109 9.05 -8.43 -32.31
C THR A 109 10.35 -8.78 -33.04
N GLY A 110 11.21 -9.56 -32.40
CA GLY A 110 12.53 -9.95 -32.88
C GLY A 110 12.54 -11.19 -33.78
N SER A 111 13.74 -11.69 -34.03
CA SER A 111 13.95 -12.97 -34.73
C SER A 111 13.54 -14.17 -33.87
N ASP A 112 13.41 -15.33 -34.51
CA ASP A 112 13.10 -16.58 -33.82
C ASP A 112 14.19 -16.96 -32.80
N GLU A 113 15.46 -16.64 -33.09
CA GLU A 113 16.57 -16.80 -32.17
C GLU A 113 16.47 -15.86 -30.96
N GLU A 114 15.97 -14.62 -31.14
CA GLU A 114 15.76 -13.69 -30.04
C GLU A 114 14.64 -14.16 -29.09
N VAL A 115 13.58 -14.77 -29.63
CA VAL A 115 12.51 -15.41 -28.84
C VAL A 115 13.08 -16.56 -28.01
N LEU A 116 13.84 -17.47 -28.64
CA LEU A 116 14.42 -18.63 -27.96
C LEU A 116 15.45 -18.21 -26.90
N ALA A 117 16.29 -17.23 -27.20
CA ALA A 117 17.26 -16.68 -26.26
C ALA A 117 16.57 -16.03 -25.04
N PHE A 118 15.47 -15.30 -25.26
CA PHE A 118 14.72 -14.72 -24.16
C PHE A 118 14.15 -15.75 -23.19
N VAL A 119 13.54 -16.83 -23.70
CA VAL A 119 12.99 -17.91 -22.86
C VAL A 119 14.09 -18.69 -22.15
N LYS A 120 15.26 -18.82 -22.78
CA LYS A 120 16.40 -19.54 -22.20
C LYS A 120 16.97 -18.83 -20.96
N ASP A 121 17.36 -17.56 -21.10
CA ASP A 121 18.03 -16.80 -20.03
C ASP A 121 17.79 -15.28 -20.09
N GLY A 122 17.33 -14.74 -21.23
CA GLY A 122 17.14 -13.29 -21.40
C GLY A 122 16.11 -12.65 -20.47
N TYR A 123 15.22 -13.43 -19.84
CA TYR A 123 14.24 -12.94 -18.86
C TYR A 123 14.84 -12.70 -17.45
N GLU A 124 15.99 -13.30 -17.12
CA GLU A 124 16.50 -13.36 -15.74
C GLU A 124 16.85 -11.96 -15.19
N LYS A 125 17.55 -11.16 -15.98
CA LYS A 125 17.98 -9.81 -15.59
C LYS A 125 16.79 -8.85 -15.42
N PRO A 126 15.85 -8.73 -16.39
CA PRO A 126 14.62 -7.95 -16.19
C PRO A 126 13.81 -8.39 -14.97
N LEU A 127 13.71 -9.69 -14.72
CA LEU A 127 13.00 -10.23 -13.55
C LEU A 127 13.69 -9.83 -12.24
N GLN A 128 15.02 -9.86 -12.18
CA GLN A 128 15.76 -9.41 -11.00
C GLN A 128 15.52 -7.92 -10.73
N ASP A 129 15.56 -7.08 -11.78
CA ASP A 129 15.34 -5.64 -11.64
C ASP A 129 13.91 -5.32 -11.16
N ASP A 130 12.91 -6.01 -11.70
CA ASP A 130 11.52 -5.90 -11.25
C ASP A 130 11.36 -6.31 -9.78
N ARG A 131 12.04 -7.38 -9.35
CA ARG A 131 12.04 -7.82 -7.93
C ARG A 131 12.69 -6.77 -7.03
N ARG A 132 13.84 -6.21 -7.39
CA ARG A 132 14.48 -5.12 -6.62
C ARG A 132 13.54 -3.92 -6.46
N PHE A 133 12.84 -3.55 -7.54
CA PHE A 133 11.87 -2.46 -7.49
C PHE A 133 10.67 -2.79 -6.59
N ALA A 134 10.16 -4.02 -6.62
CA ALA A 134 9.10 -4.47 -5.73
C ALA A 134 9.52 -4.39 -4.25
N VAL A 135 10.75 -4.77 -3.92
CA VAL A 135 11.30 -4.64 -2.55
C VAL A 135 11.37 -3.18 -2.12
N LEU A 136 11.91 -2.29 -2.96
CA LEU A 136 11.99 -0.86 -2.67
C LEU A 136 10.60 -0.23 -2.46
N ARG A 137 9.60 -0.65 -3.25
CA ARG A 137 8.22 -0.19 -3.08
C ARG A 137 7.64 -0.66 -1.74
N ALA A 138 7.87 -1.91 -1.36
CA ALA A 138 7.42 -2.45 -0.09
C ALA A 138 8.06 -1.71 1.10
N MET A 139 9.36 -1.39 1.02
CA MET A 139 10.07 -0.60 2.01
C MET A 139 9.47 0.81 2.17
N ASN A 140 9.16 1.49 1.06
CA ASN A 140 8.56 2.82 1.08
C ASN A 140 7.18 2.84 1.77
N ALA A 141 6.36 1.82 1.53
CA ALA A 141 5.02 1.70 2.13
C ALA A 141 5.01 1.10 3.54
N GLY A 142 6.11 0.43 3.94
CA GLY A 142 6.19 -0.36 5.17
C GLY A 142 6.81 0.38 6.35
N GLY A 143 6.74 -0.25 7.52
CA GLY A 143 7.32 0.25 8.75
C GLY A 143 8.77 -0.18 8.96
N LYS A 144 9.20 -0.20 10.23
CA LYS A 144 10.60 -0.43 10.60
C LYS A 144 11.04 -1.86 10.29
N ALA A 145 10.18 -2.85 10.50
CA ALA A 145 10.47 -4.24 10.22
C ALA A 145 10.57 -4.51 8.72
N VAL A 146 9.62 -4.00 7.92
CA VAL A 146 9.65 -4.13 6.44
C VAL A 146 10.90 -3.46 5.87
N ASN A 147 11.27 -2.28 6.37
CA ASN A 147 12.50 -1.60 5.96
C ASN A 147 13.76 -2.39 6.31
N ARG A 148 13.83 -2.96 7.52
CA ARG A 148 14.97 -3.77 7.98
C ARG A 148 15.16 -5.03 7.15
N GLU A 149 14.10 -5.81 6.93
CA GLU A 149 14.19 -7.06 6.17
C GLU A 149 14.34 -6.82 4.66
N GLY A 150 13.69 -5.77 4.13
CA GLY A 150 13.86 -5.35 2.74
C GLY A 150 15.28 -4.89 2.43
N GLN A 151 15.90 -4.12 3.33
CA GLN A 151 17.31 -3.71 3.18
C GLN A 151 18.24 -4.92 3.16
N ARG A 152 18.06 -5.89 4.07
CA ARG A 152 18.85 -7.14 4.06
C ARG A 152 18.73 -7.89 2.73
N ALA A 153 17.53 -7.94 2.17
CA ALA A 153 17.31 -8.59 0.88
C ALA A 153 17.99 -7.84 -0.29
N LEU A 154 18.03 -6.50 -0.24
CA LEU A 154 18.70 -5.67 -1.24
C LEU A 154 20.23 -5.73 -1.13
N ASP A 155 20.76 -5.81 0.10
CA ASP A 155 22.20 -5.92 0.38
C ASP A 155 22.78 -7.24 -0.15
N ASP A 156 22.04 -8.35 0.02
CA ASP A 156 22.38 -9.63 -0.58
C ASP A 156 22.18 -9.60 -2.10
N GLY A 157 21.03 -9.11 -2.56
CA GLY A 157 20.74 -8.81 -3.96
C GLY A 157 20.58 -10.03 -4.87
N THR A 158 20.71 -11.27 -4.38
CA THR A 158 20.52 -12.47 -5.18
C THR A 158 19.04 -12.68 -5.54
N PRO A 159 18.73 -13.23 -6.74
CA PRO A 159 17.34 -13.45 -7.16
C PRO A 159 16.51 -14.28 -6.19
N ALA A 160 17.12 -15.29 -5.56
CA ALA A 160 16.48 -16.18 -4.61
C ALA A 160 16.12 -15.47 -3.29
N VAL A 161 17.01 -14.59 -2.79
CA VAL A 161 16.76 -13.85 -1.55
C VAL A 161 15.70 -12.78 -1.74
N LEU A 162 15.74 -12.04 -2.86
CA LEU A 162 14.71 -11.07 -3.21
C LEU A 162 13.33 -11.73 -3.34
N GLU A 163 13.26 -12.89 -3.99
CA GLU A 163 12.02 -13.66 -4.13
C GLU A 163 11.50 -14.17 -2.79
N LYS A 164 12.38 -14.76 -1.96
CA LYS A 164 12.00 -15.25 -0.63
C LYS A 164 11.46 -14.13 0.25
N PHE A 165 12.06 -12.95 0.21
CA PHE A 165 11.53 -11.79 0.92
C PHE A 165 10.15 -11.40 0.38
N LEU A 166 9.97 -11.27 -0.93
CA LEU A 166 8.68 -10.87 -1.51
C LEU A 166 7.56 -11.90 -1.27
N GLN A 167 7.88 -13.19 -1.23
CA GLN A 167 6.89 -14.27 -1.04
C GLN A 167 6.56 -14.54 0.43
N GLU A 168 7.52 -14.42 1.34
CA GLU A 168 7.35 -14.83 2.74
C GLU A 168 7.80 -13.78 3.74
N GLY A 169 8.90 -13.07 3.45
CA GLY A 169 9.51 -12.12 4.38
C GLY A 169 8.66 -10.86 4.57
N LEU A 170 8.05 -10.37 3.50
CA LEU A 170 7.24 -9.15 3.49
C LEU A 170 6.03 -9.29 4.41
N GLU A 171 5.25 -10.37 4.28
CA GLU A 171 4.08 -10.61 5.13
C GLU A 171 4.46 -10.67 6.62
N LYS A 172 5.54 -11.40 6.95
CA LYS A 172 6.03 -11.50 8.33
C LYS A 172 6.45 -10.14 8.89
N ALA A 173 7.18 -9.35 8.10
CA ALA A 173 7.64 -8.04 8.50
C ALA A 173 6.47 -7.04 8.64
N THR A 174 5.50 -7.06 7.73
CA THR A 174 4.27 -6.27 7.83
C THR A 174 3.48 -6.63 9.09
N ASN A 175 3.39 -7.91 9.43
CA ASN A 175 2.72 -8.34 10.66
C ASN A 175 3.44 -7.85 11.93
N GLU A 176 4.78 -7.82 11.93
CA GLU A 176 5.57 -7.23 13.02
C GLU A 176 5.28 -5.72 13.17
N ASP A 177 5.29 -4.98 12.06
CA ASP A 177 4.96 -3.55 12.04
C ASP A 177 3.53 -3.29 12.53
N ASN A 178 2.54 -4.07 12.06
CA ASN A 178 1.14 -3.93 12.48
C ASN A 178 0.96 -4.22 13.97
N ARG A 179 1.62 -5.25 14.54
CA ARG A 179 1.57 -5.52 15.99
C ARG A 179 2.11 -4.36 16.79
N PHE A 180 3.20 -3.74 16.32
CA PHE A 180 3.76 -2.56 16.96
C PHE A 180 2.80 -1.35 16.90
N GLU A 181 2.15 -1.12 15.77
CA GLU A 181 1.11 -0.09 15.61
C GLU A 181 -0.02 -0.29 16.62
N VAL A 182 -0.53 -1.52 16.77
CA VAL A 182 -1.58 -1.84 17.75
C VAL A 182 -1.13 -1.56 19.18
N LEU A 183 0.11 -1.89 19.55
CA LEU A 183 0.65 -1.58 20.86
C LEU A 183 0.72 -0.06 21.12
N GLN A 184 1.03 0.75 20.12
CA GLN A 184 1.00 2.22 20.25
C GLN A 184 -0.42 2.73 20.47
N VAL A 185 -1.39 2.22 19.69
CA VAL A 185 -2.81 2.57 19.84
C VAL A 185 -3.32 2.15 21.22
N MET A 186 -2.95 0.96 21.70
CA MET A 186 -3.31 0.45 23.03
C MET A 186 -2.76 1.34 24.16
N ASN A 187 -1.49 1.76 24.08
CA ASN A 187 -0.86 2.58 25.10
C ASN A 187 -1.48 3.99 25.22
N SER A 188 -1.98 4.53 24.10
CA SER A 188 -2.59 5.87 24.05
C SER A 188 -4.13 5.85 24.13
N GLY A 189 -4.75 4.67 24.08
CA GLY A 189 -6.21 4.49 24.07
C GLY A 189 -6.87 4.43 25.45
N GLY A 190 -8.18 4.64 25.48
CA GLY A 190 -9.01 4.41 26.67
C GLY A 190 -9.32 2.93 26.91
N PRO A 191 -10.12 2.59 27.93
CA PRO A 191 -10.40 1.21 28.33
C PRO A 191 -10.94 0.31 27.20
N ALA A 192 -11.86 0.80 26.37
CA ALA A 192 -12.44 0.07 25.24
C ALA A 192 -11.41 -0.12 24.12
N VAL A 193 -10.61 0.91 23.81
CA VAL A 193 -9.49 0.78 22.85
C VAL A 193 -8.48 -0.25 23.34
N LYS A 194 -8.13 -0.23 24.63
CA LYS A 194 -7.21 -1.22 25.22
C LYS A 194 -7.75 -2.64 25.10
N GLN A 195 -9.00 -2.86 25.49
CA GLN A 195 -9.63 -4.17 25.39
C GLN A 195 -9.71 -4.69 23.95
N ALA A 196 -10.05 -3.81 22.99
CA ALA A 196 -10.12 -4.15 21.58
C ALA A 196 -8.72 -4.46 21.00
N ALA A 197 -7.71 -3.66 21.37
CA ALA A 197 -6.32 -3.90 20.97
C ALA A 197 -5.76 -5.20 21.56
N GLU A 198 -6.01 -5.49 22.84
CA GLU A 198 -5.63 -6.76 23.48
C GLU A 198 -6.26 -7.96 22.78
N ARG A 199 -7.55 -7.86 22.41
CA ARG A 199 -8.23 -8.91 21.65
C ARG A 199 -7.56 -9.13 20.30
N ALA A 200 -7.24 -8.05 19.58
CA ALA A 200 -6.56 -8.14 18.30
C ALA A 200 -5.16 -8.75 18.43
N LEU A 201 -4.39 -8.37 19.46
CA LEU A 201 -3.03 -8.91 19.70
C LEU A 201 -3.01 -10.39 20.09
N ASN A 202 -4.09 -10.88 20.72
CA ASN A 202 -4.31 -12.29 21.06
C ASN A 202 -4.87 -13.11 19.89
N GLY A 203 -5.28 -12.43 18.81
CA GLY A 203 -5.77 -13.03 17.57
C GLY A 203 -4.67 -13.29 16.55
N ASP A 204 -5.08 -13.49 15.30
CA ASP A 204 -4.18 -13.65 14.17
C ASP A 204 -3.87 -12.33 13.43
N ALA A 205 -3.17 -12.41 12.30
CA ALA A 205 -2.82 -11.24 11.50
C ALA A 205 -4.06 -10.51 10.94
N GLN A 206 -5.16 -11.22 10.68
CA GLN A 206 -6.39 -10.62 10.20
C GLN A 206 -7.07 -9.82 11.33
N ASP A 207 -7.09 -10.34 12.56
CA ASP A 207 -7.65 -9.62 13.71
C ASP A 207 -6.92 -8.29 13.96
N ILE A 208 -5.59 -8.30 13.83
CA ILE A 208 -4.75 -7.09 13.93
C ILE A 208 -5.10 -6.09 12.82
N ALA A 209 -5.18 -6.56 11.58
CA ALA A 209 -5.48 -5.70 10.43
C ALA A 209 -6.89 -5.09 10.56
N GLU A 210 -7.89 -5.87 10.96
CA GLU A 210 -9.25 -5.40 11.15
C GLU A 210 -9.36 -4.36 12.28
N PHE A 211 -8.61 -4.55 13.37
CA PHE A 211 -8.57 -3.57 14.44
C PHE A 211 -7.96 -2.23 13.97
N LEU A 212 -6.86 -2.28 13.21
CA LEU A 212 -6.22 -1.08 12.67
C LEU A 212 -7.12 -0.38 11.63
N GLU A 213 -7.84 -1.15 10.81
CA GLU A 213 -8.70 -0.61 9.76
C GLU A 213 -9.99 0.03 10.32
N ARG A 214 -10.68 -0.63 11.25
CA ARG A 214 -12.01 -0.19 11.73
C ARG A 214 -12.17 -0.29 13.25
N GLY A 215 -11.58 -1.29 13.89
CA GLY A 215 -11.81 -1.56 15.32
C GLY A 215 -11.40 -0.41 16.24
N GLN A 216 -10.31 0.30 15.93
CA GLN A 216 -9.85 1.43 16.74
C GLN A 216 -10.84 2.60 16.80
N GLU A 217 -11.55 2.89 15.71
CA GLU A 217 -12.48 4.01 15.65
C GLU A 217 -13.74 3.73 16.48
N LEU A 218 -14.27 2.51 16.33
CA LEU A 218 -15.41 2.04 17.12
C LEU A 218 -15.08 2.01 18.63
N ALA A 219 -13.88 1.53 18.97
CA ALA A 219 -13.44 1.48 20.35
C ALA A 219 -13.23 2.89 20.94
N ARG A 220 -12.72 3.85 20.16
CA ARG A 220 -12.63 5.25 20.58
C ARG A 220 -14.00 5.88 20.79
N ALA A 221 -14.99 5.57 19.94
CA ALA A 221 -16.36 6.03 20.14
C ALA A 221 -16.96 5.48 21.44
N ARG A 222 -16.73 4.19 21.74
CA ARG A 222 -17.14 3.54 23.00
C ARG A 222 -16.49 4.16 24.24
N ASP A 223 -15.21 4.51 24.14
CA ASP A 223 -14.51 5.23 25.21
C ASP A 223 -15.13 6.61 25.48
N GLN A 224 -15.57 7.31 24.42
CA GLN A 224 -16.26 8.60 24.55
C GLN A 224 -17.66 8.46 25.16
N GLU A 225 -18.41 7.41 24.82
CA GLU A 225 -19.72 7.07 25.40
C GLU A 225 -19.67 6.59 26.87
N SER A 226 -18.47 6.31 27.38
CA SER A 226 -18.27 5.85 28.77
C SER A 226 -17.76 6.96 29.68
N MET A 227 -17.63 8.19 29.16
CA MET A 227 -17.19 9.33 29.96
C MET A 227 -18.33 9.81 30.86
N THR A 228 -18.00 10.24 32.08
CA THR A 228 -18.98 10.96 32.92
C THR A 228 -19.33 12.32 32.30
N VAL A 229 -20.49 12.88 32.65
CA VAL A 229 -20.85 14.26 32.25
C VAL A 229 -19.75 15.26 32.64
N GLY A 230 -19.13 15.08 33.81
CA GLY A 230 -18.03 15.92 34.28
C GLY A 230 -16.76 15.81 33.43
N GLN A 231 -16.41 14.60 33.00
CA GLN A 231 -15.27 14.39 32.11
C GLN A 231 -15.52 14.93 30.70
N LEU A 232 -16.73 14.78 30.16
CA LEU A 232 -17.10 15.42 28.88
C LEU A 232 -17.04 16.95 28.98
N ALA A 233 -17.51 17.52 30.07
CA ALA A 233 -17.40 18.97 30.32
C ALA A 233 -15.93 19.42 30.43
N GLN A 234 -15.07 18.61 31.05
CA GLN A 234 -13.63 18.89 31.11
C GLN A 234 -12.99 18.83 29.72
N VAL A 235 -13.27 17.81 28.91
CA VAL A 235 -12.79 17.73 27.52
C VAL A 235 -13.27 18.91 26.69
N ALA A 236 -14.54 19.31 26.80
CA ALA A 236 -15.07 20.49 26.14
C ALA A 236 -14.35 21.77 26.59
N THR A 237 -14.04 21.89 27.89
CA THR A 237 -13.29 23.01 28.45
C THR A 237 -11.86 23.07 27.92
N GLU A 238 -11.15 21.94 27.91
CA GLU A 238 -9.78 21.85 27.40
C GLU A 238 -9.71 22.11 25.89
N ALA A 239 -10.66 21.55 25.12
CA ALA A 239 -10.79 21.83 23.71
C ALA A 239 -11.10 23.32 23.45
N GLY A 240 -11.95 23.94 24.28
CA GLY A 240 -12.23 25.37 24.24
C GLY A 240 -11.00 26.24 24.54
N LYS A 241 -10.20 25.87 25.55
CA LYS A 241 -8.92 26.54 25.85
C LYS A 241 -7.95 26.45 24.67
N LYS A 242 -7.82 25.26 24.07
CA LYS A 242 -6.97 25.06 22.88
C LYS A 242 -7.46 25.89 21.70
N ALA A 243 -8.77 25.90 21.45
CA ALA A 243 -9.37 26.72 20.39
C ALA A 243 -9.13 28.22 20.60
N LYS A 244 -9.15 28.68 21.86
CA LYS A 244 -8.79 30.06 22.21
C LYS A 244 -7.33 30.36 21.88
N VAL A 245 -6.39 29.54 22.36
CA VAL A 245 -4.95 29.72 22.09
C VAL A 245 -4.67 29.75 20.58
N GLN A 246 -5.27 28.84 19.81
CA GLN A 246 -5.09 28.80 18.35
C GLN A 246 -5.73 30.02 17.65
N THR A 247 -6.85 30.53 18.17
CA THR A 247 -7.44 31.79 17.68
C THR A 247 -6.52 32.98 17.97
N ASP A 248 -5.97 33.07 19.17
CA ASP A 248 -5.04 34.13 19.56
C ASP A 248 -3.78 34.09 18.67
N GLU A 249 -3.19 32.91 18.45
CA GLU A 249 -2.07 32.71 17.51
C GLU A 249 -2.43 33.12 16.07
N ALA A 250 -3.65 32.81 15.62
CA ALA A 250 -4.13 33.21 14.30
C ALA A 250 -4.29 34.73 14.16
N LEU A 251 -4.75 35.42 15.22
CA LEU A 251 -4.86 36.87 15.25
C LEU A 251 -3.48 37.54 15.25
N GLU A 252 -2.53 37.03 16.03
CA GLU A 252 -1.15 37.52 16.03
C GLU A 252 -0.50 37.35 14.65
N ALA A 253 -0.67 36.17 14.03
CA ALA A 253 -0.15 35.92 12.68
C ALA A 253 -0.81 36.81 11.63
N ALA A 254 -2.11 37.08 11.76
CA ALA A 254 -2.84 38.00 10.88
C ALA A 254 -2.30 39.44 11.03
N GLU A 255 -2.07 39.92 12.24
CA GLU A 255 -1.50 41.25 12.48
C GLU A 255 -0.09 41.38 11.87
N VAL A 256 0.74 40.32 11.98
CA VAL A 256 2.06 40.27 11.33
C VAL A 256 1.91 40.32 9.81
N ALA A 257 0.96 39.57 9.23
CA ALA A 257 0.68 39.60 7.81
C ALA A 257 0.20 40.97 7.32
N ASP A 258 -0.69 41.64 8.06
CA ASP A 258 -1.16 42.99 7.74
C ASP A 258 -0.02 44.02 7.77
N LYS A 259 0.83 43.96 8.81
CA LYS A 259 2.03 44.81 8.90
C LYS A 259 3.01 44.53 7.76
N ALA A 260 3.22 43.27 7.39
CA ALA A 260 4.10 42.89 6.29
C ALA A 260 3.54 43.38 4.94
N ALA A 261 2.22 43.23 4.72
CA ALA A 261 1.54 43.74 3.54
C ALA A 261 1.63 45.27 3.43
N ALA A 262 1.44 45.99 4.54
CA ALA A 262 1.61 47.44 4.57
C ALA A 262 3.05 47.87 4.24
N LYS A 263 4.06 47.17 4.78
CA LYS A 263 5.47 47.40 4.45
C LYS A 263 5.78 47.09 2.98
N ALA A 264 5.25 45.99 2.44
CA ALA A 264 5.41 45.64 1.03
C ALA A 264 4.80 46.69 0.11
N LYS A 265 3.61 47.19 0.44
CA LYS A 265 2.97 48.30 -0.28
C LYS A 265 3.82 49.56 -0.24
N ALA A 266 4.29 49.97 0.94
CA ALA A 266 5.16 51.14 1.07
C ALA A 266 6.49 50.97 0.31
N ALA A 267 7.09 49.78 0.34
CA ALA A 267 8.31 49.47 -0.41
C ALA A 267 8.08 49.51 -1.93
N ALA A 268 6.93 49.04 -2.41
CA ALA A 268 6.56 49.11 -3.81
C ALA A 268 6.32 50.55 -4.28
N GLU A 269 5.61 51.36 -3.47
CA GLU A 269 5.40 52.78 -3.73
C GLU A 269 6.73 53.56 -3.76
N GLU A 270 7.63 53.28 -2.81
CA GLU A 270 8.97 53.88 -2.78
C GLU A 270 9.82 53.45 -3.97
N ALA A 271 9.82 52.16 -4.31
CA ALA A 271 10.57 51.67 -5.46
C ALA A 271 10.06 52.29 -6.77
N ALA A 272 8.75 52.50 -6.90
CA ALA A 272 8.18 53.18 -8.06
C ALA A 272 8.64 54.65 -8.16
N ARG A 273 8.63 55.39 -7.03
CA ARG A 273 9.14 56.78 -6.97
C ARG A 273 10.63 56.85 -7.34
N GLN A 274 11.46 56.04 -6.69
CA GLN A 274 12.91 56.03 -6.90
C GLN A 274 13.29 55.56 -8.31
N THR A 275 12.52 54.64 -8.90
CA THR A 275 12.71 54.21 -10.30
C THR A 275 12.39 55.35 -11.27
N ALA A 276 11.33 56.13 -11.02
CA ALA A 276 11.01 57.31 -11.84
C ALA A 276 12.12 58.39 -11.76
N GLU A 277 12.73 58.56 -10.58
CA GLU A 277 13.86 59.48 -10.37
C GLU A 277 15.18 59.00 -10.99
N ALA A 278 15.38 57.68 -11.08
CA ALA A 278 16.60 57.06 -11.63
C ALA A 278 16.76 57.23 -13.16
N LYS A 279 15.73 57.71 -13.87
CA LYS A 279 15.73 57.95 -15.33
C LYS A 279 16.24 56.75 -16.14
N SER A 280 17.45 56.83 -16.71
CA SER A 280 18.04 55.80 -17.58
C SER A 280 19.04 54.88 -16.87
N ASP A 281 19.21 55.00 -15.55
CA ASP A 281 20.08 54.14 -14.76
C ASP A 281 19.37 52.83 -14.40
N ALA A 282 19.45 51.86 -15.32
CA ALA A 282 18.81 50.55 -15.20
C ALA A 282 19.27 49.76 -13.96
N ASP A 283 20.52 49.93 -13.54
CA ASP A 283 21.07 49.23 -12.38
C ASP A 283 20.48 49.75 -11.07
N LYS A 284 20.28 51.07 -10.94
CA LYS A 284 19.60 51.65 -9.76
C LYS A 284 18.12 51.26 -9.72
N ALA A 285 17.43 51.34 -10.85
CA ALA A 285 16.03 50.91 -10.97
C ALA A 285 15.85 49.43 -10.57
N GLY A 286 16.74 48.55 -11.06
CA GLY A 286 16.73 47.12 -10.73
C GLY A 286 16.90 46.84 -9.23
N ARG A 287 17.76 47.60 -8.53
CA ARG A 287 17.94 47.46 -7.07
C ARG A 287 16.70 47.86 -6.28
N PHE A 288 15.97 48.90 -6.70
CA PHE A 288 14.73 49.31 -6.04
C PHE A 288 13.60 48.31 -6.27
N ALA A 289 13.45 47.81 -7.51
CA ALA A 289 12.51 46.75 -7.83
C ALA A 289 12.77 45.47 -7.01
N THR A 290 14.05 45.11 -6.83
CA THR A 290 14.45 43.94 -6.01
C THR A 290 14.02 44.10 -4.55
N LYS A 291 14.19 45.29 -3.95
CA LYS A 291 13.75 45.56 -2.57
C LYS A 291 12.23 45.46 -2.41
N ALA A 292 11.47 45.96 -3.38
CA ALA A 292 10.01 45.83 -3.38
C ALA A 292 9.58 44.35 -3.51
N ALA A 293 10.25 43.58 -4.39
CA ALA A 293 9.99 42.16 -4.55
C ALA A 293 10.26 41.36 -3.25
N GLN A 294 11.38 41.63 -2.57
CA GLN A 294 11.71 41.01 -1.27
C GLN A 294 10.67 41.34 -0.19
N ALA A 295 10.19 42.57 -0.14
CA ALA A 295 9.14 42.95 0.80
C ALA A 295 7.80 42.25 0.48
N ALA A 296 7.46 42.12 -0.81
CA ALA A 296 6.28 41.38 -1.26
C ALA A 296 6.36 39.88 -0.95
N GLU A 297 7.54 39.27 -1.12
CA GLU A 297 7.80 37.88 -0.73
C GLU A 297 7.63 37.67 0.78
N GLY A 298 8.21 38.56 1.60
CA GLY A 298 8.02 38.53 3.05
C GLY A 298 6.55 38.69 3.48
N ALA A 299 5.78 39.53 2.77
CA ALA A 299 4.34 39.65 2.99
C ALA A 299 3.57 38.37 2.61
N ALA A 300 3.93 37.73 1.49
CA ALA A 300 3.32 36.47 1.08
C ALA A 300 3.61 35.32 2.08
N ASP A 301 4.80 35.27 2.67
CA ASP A 301 5.16 34.28 3.68
C ASP A 301 4.45 34.50 5.01
N ALA A 302 4.31 35.77 5.43
CA ALA A 302 3.49 36.14 6.58
C ALA A 302 2.02 35.76 6.36
N ALA A 303 1.46 36.03 5.18
CA ALA A 303 0.09 35.64 4.82
C ALA A 303 -0.09 34.12 4.83
N ARG A 304 0.86 33.34 4.30
CA ARG A 304 0.82 31.87 4.36
C ARG A 304 0.84 31.36 5.80
N THR A 305 1.57 32.02 6.69
CA THR A 305 1.59 31.69 8.12
C THR A 305 0.25 31.98 8.77
N ALA A 306 -0.35 33.15 8.51
CA ALA A 306 -1.68 33.51 8.99
C ALA A 306 -2.76 32.53 8.52
N ILE A 307 -2.73 32.09 7.24
CA ILE A 307 -3.68 31.10 6.70
C ILE A 307 -3.55 29.75 7.43
N ARG A 308 -2.32 29.27 7.68
CA ARG A 308 -2.11 28.02 8.44
C ARG A 308 -2.65 28.13 9.85
N ALA A 309 -2.33 29.23 10.55
CA ALA A 309 -2.82 29.47 11.91
C ALA A 309 -4.37 29.54 11.94
N SER A 310 -4.98 30.21 10.95
CA SER A 310 -6.44 30.26 10.80
C SER A 310 -7.06 28.87 10.61
N ASN A 311 -6.49 28.03 9.75
CA ASN A 311 -6.97 26.66 9.55
C ASN A 311 -6.89 25.82 10.84
N ASN A 312 -5.79 25.96 11.60
CA ASN A 312 -5.65 25.30 12.89
C ASN A 312 -6.70 25.78 13.91
N ALA A 313 -6.95 27.08 13.96
CA ALA A 313 -8.00 27.67 14.80
C ALA A 313 -9.39 27.13 14.45
N VAL A 314 -9.74 27.05 13.15
CA VAL A 314 -11.02 26.50 12.68
C VAL A 314 -11.15 25.01 13.05
N ALA A 315 -10.10 24.21 12.88
CA ALA A 315 -10.10 22.79 13.25
C ALA A 315 -10.27 22.60 14.77
N ALA A 316 -9.56 23.39 15.56
CA ALA A 316 -9.69 23.38 17.02
C ALA A 316 -11.09 23.81 17.47
N ALA A 317 -11.67 24.84 16.85
CA ALA A 317 -13.03 25.31 17.13
C ALA A 317 -14.09 24.25 16.81
N ARG A 318 -13.96 23.54 15.68
CA ARG A 318 -14.86 22.41 15.35
C ARG A 318 -14.78 21.28 16.36
N THR A 319 -13.57 20.98 16.83
CA THR A 319 -13.35 19.96 17.87
C THR A 319 -14.00 20.38 19.19
N ALA A 320 -13.80 21.64 19.61
CA ALA A 320 -14.43 22.20 20.79
C ALA A 320 -15.96 22.21 20.70
N ALA A 321 -16.52 22.57 19.54
CA ALA A 321 -17.96 22.56 19.31
C ALA A 321 -18.56 21.15 19.45
N ARG A 322 -17.94 20.14 18.83
CA ARG A 322 -18.37 18.73 18.97
C ARG A 322 -18.30 18.26 20.41
N ALA A 323 -17.19 18.53 21.11
CA ALA A 323 -17.03 18.18 22.51
C ALA A 323 -18.11 18.85 23.38
N ALA A 324 -18.41 20.12 23.14
CA ALA A 324 -19.47 20.85 23.84
C ALA A 324 -20.87 20.29 23.53
N SER A 325 -21.17 19.95 22.27
CA SER A 325 -22.44 19.31 21.90
C SER A 325 -22.64 17.95 22.57
N ASN A 326 -21.57 17.17 22.69
CA ASN A 326 -21.61 15.88 23.39
C ASN A 326 -21.86 16.09 24.88
N ALA A 327 -21.12 17.01 25.52
CA ALA A 327 -21.32 17.35 26.94
C ALA A 327 -22.73 17.89 27.23
N ALA A 328 -23.27 18.72 26.33
CA ALA A 328 -24.63 19.27 26.47
C ALA A 328 -25.70 18.19 26.33
N SER A 329 -25.56 17.30 25.35
CA SER A 329 -26.47 16.16 25.15
C SER A 329 -26.48 15.24 26.36
N ALA A 330 -25.30 14.92 26.89
CA ALA A 330 -25.11 14.15 28.11
C ALA A 330 -25.77 14.81 29.33
N ALA A 331 -25.52 16.10 29.54
CA ALA A 331 -26.11 16.86 30.64
C ALA A 331 -27.65 16.92 30.54
N ALA A 332 -28.20 17.05 29.33
CA ALA A 332 -29.63 17.02 29.10
C ALA A 332 -30.24 15.64 29.46
N ALA A 333 -29.59 14.55 29.05
CA ALA A 333 -30.01 13.20 29.39
C ALA A 333 -30.01 12.98 30.91
N ALA A 334 -28.93 13.39 31.60
CA ALA A 334 -28.82 13.32 33.06
C ALA A 334 -29.90 14.17 33.75
N GLY A 335 -30.17 15.39 33.28
CA GLY A 335 -31.21 16.27 33.81
C GLY A 335 -32.63 15.69 33.67
N GLN A 336 -32.94 15.09 32.51
CA GLN A 336 -34.22 14.40 32.30
C GLN A 336 -34.38 13.18 33.22
N ALA A 337 -33.31 12.42 33.44
CA ALA A 337 -33.32 11.29 34.36
C ALA A 337 -33.52 11.75 35.81
N ALA A 338 -32.84 12.83 36.24
CA ALA A 338 -33.04 13.43 37.56
C ALA A 338 -34.48 13.92 37.76
N ALA A 339 -35.08 14.59 36.77
CA ALA A 339 -36.48 15.03 36.84
C ALA A 339 -37.48 13.87 36.95
N ARG A 340 -37.20 12.73 36.31
CA ARG A 340 -37.99 11.50 36.50
C ARG A 340 -37.82 10.94 37.92
N ALA A 341 -36.60 10.90 38.44
CA ALA A 341 -36.31 10.46 39.80
C ALA A 341 -37.04 11.32 40.85
N TYR A 342 -37.02 12.64 40.70
CA TYR A 342 -37.74 13.56 41.59
C TYR A 342 -39.27 13.32 41.57
N ARG A 343 -39.86 13.14 40.39
CA ARG A 343 -41.29 12.84 40.28
C ARG A 343 -41.65 11.51 40.93
N ALA A 344 -40.83 10.47 40.72
CA ALA A 344 -41.04 9.16 41.33
C ALA A 344 -40.86 9.21 42.86
N ALA A 345 -39.89 9.98 43.36
CA ALA A 345 -39.71 10.21 44.80
C ALA A 345 -40.92 10.89 45.43
N ASN A 346 -41.47 11.93 44.79
CA ASN A 346 -42.69 12.59 45.27
C ASN A 346 -43.90 11.64 45.29
N ALA A 347 -44.05 10.78 44.27
CA ALA A 347 -45.09 9.76 44.27
C ALA A 347 -44.93 8.77 45.42
N ALA A 348 -43.69 8.38 45.75
CA ALA A 348 -43.40 7.49 46.88
C ALA A 348 -43.67 8.11 48.26
N VAL A 349 -43.62 9.44 48.38
CA VAL A 349 -44.04 10.14 49.61
C VAL A 349 -45.55 9.98 49.83
N SER A 350 -46.35 9.96 48.76
CA SER A 350 -47.81 9.81 48.83
C SER A 350 -48.28 8.34 48.80
N ASP A 351 -47.50 7.43 48.20
CA ASP A 351 -47.81 6.00 48.07
C ASP A 351 -46.54 5.16 48.31
N ALA A 352 -46.49 4.47 49.45
CA ALA A 352 -45.37 3.60 49.82
C ALA A 352 -45.12 2.47 48.80
N GLY A 353 -46.13 2.07 48.02
CA GLY A 353 -46.00 1.08 46.94
C GLY A 353 -45.06 1.54 45.81
N GLN A 354 -44.82 2.85 45.66
CA GLN A 354 -43.95 3.41 44.63
C GLN A 354 -42.46 3.46 45.03
N ALA A 355 -42.11 3.08 46.26
CA ALA A 355 -40.73 3.18 46.75
C ALA A 355 -39.70 2.46 45.84
N LYS A 356 -40.07 1.30 45.29
CA LYS A 356 -39.21 0.55 44.36
C LYS A 356 -39.00 1.32 43.04
N ALA A 357 -40.06 1.91 42.49
CA ALA A 357 -39.98 2.69 41.26
C ALA A 357 -39.15 3.97 41.46
N ALA A 358 -39.30 4.64 42.61
CA ALA A 358 -38.47 5.79 42.97
C ALA A 358 -36.98 5.44 43.06
N ARG A 359 -36.65 4.30 43.69
CA ARG A 359 -35.27 3.81 43.76
C ARG A 359 -34.70 3.50 42.38
N GLN A 360 -35.45 2.82 41.51
CA GLN A 360 -35.02 2.52 40.15
C GLN A 360 -34.78 3.79 39.33
N ALA A 361 -35.67 4.80 39.45
CA ALA A 361 -35.49 6.07 38.77
C ALA A 361 -34.26 6.84 39.28
N ALA A 362 -33.96 6.77 40.58
CA ALA A 362 -32.75 7.35 41.16
C ALA A 362 -31.46 6.65 40.69
N GLU A 363 -31.48 5.31 40.60
CA GLU A 363 -30.37 4.52 40.05
C GLU A 363 -30.12 4.89 38.58
N GLN A 364 -31.17 4.99 37.75
CA GLN A 364 -31.05 5.45 36.36
C GLN A 364 -30.51 6.88 36.24
N ALA A 365 -30.89 7.79 37.15
CA ALA A 365 -30.37 9.16 37.17
C ALA A 365 -28.89 9.22 37.54
N ARG A 366 -28.45 8.39 38.49
CA ARG A 366 -27.03 8.25 38.84
C ARG A 366 -26.24 7.67 37.67
N ASP A 367 -26.76 6.62 37.03
CA ASP A 367 -26.06 5.95 35.95
C ASP A 367 -25.94 6.85 34.70
N ALA A 368 -26.97 7.66 34.39
CA ALA A 368 -26.91 8.67 33.33
C ALA A 368 -25.95 9.84 33.62
N ALA A 369 -25.59 10.08 34.89
CA ALA A 369 -24.55 11.04 35.25
C ALA A 369 -23.14 10.42 35.19
N ALA A 370 -23.05 9.10 35.42
CA ALA A 370 -21.81 8.33 35.44
C ALA A 370 -21.38 7.82 34.05
N GLY A 371 -22.32 7.55 33.15
CA GLY A 371 -22.08 7.20 31.74
C GLY A 371 -22.88 8.15 30.85
N ALA A 372 -22.22 8.71 29.85
CA ALA A 372 -22.81 9.64 28.89
C ALA A 372 -22.57 9.21 27.45
#